data_AF-K1R194-F1
#
_entry.id   AF-K1R194-F1
#
_cell.length_a   1.000
_cell.length_b   1.000
_cell.length_c   1.000
_cell.angle_alpha   90.00
_cell.angle_beta   90.00
_cell.angle_gamma   90.00
#
_symmetry.space_group_name_H-M   'P 1'
#
loop_
_entity.id
_entity.type
_entity.pdbx_description
1 polymer ?
#
loop_
_entity_poly.entity_id
_entity_poly.type
_entity_poly.pdbx_seq_one_letter_code
_entity_poly.pdbx_strand_id
1 'polypeptide(L)'
;MLLALRINVLAKGYSGISMETLKQYIAAFNANCLPWVPEKGTVGASGDLAPLSHLALGMMGEGKMWSPKSGWADAKYVLESNKLTPIKLGPKEGIALINGTQLITALGVEALERAEAIARQADIVAAFTLDVLKGTTRAFDSCIHDVRPHKGQKMVARRLRSLLHSDTNRSEIAESHRFCDRVQDAYTLRCCPQVHGIVNDTVAFVRTILSVEVNSATDNPVSFLPAEILF
;
A
#
# COMPACT_ATOMS: atom_id res chain seq x y z
N MET A 1 -6.34 2.93 7.19
CA MET A 1 -5.35 3.66 6.36
C MET A 1 -5.83 5.07 6.00
N LEU A 2 -7.00 5.24 5.35
CA LEU A 2 -7.53 6.56 4.94
C LEU A 2 -7.46 7.66 6.01
N LEU A 3 -8.03 7.40 7.20
CA LEU A 3 -8.03 8.36 8.31
C LEU A 3 -6.61 8.73 8.76
N ALA A 4 -5.71 7.75 8.83
CA ALA A 4 -4.31 7.97 9.20
C ALA A 4 -3.57 8.85 8.18
N LEU A 5 -3.79 8.63 6.88
CA LEU A 5 -3.19 9.46 5.84
C LEU A 5 -3.74 10.89 5.89
N ARG A 6 -5.03 11.07 6.17
CA ARG A 6 -5.60 12.42 6.32
C ARG A 6 -4.98 13.13 7.53
N ILE A 7 -4.83 12.45 8.66
CA ILE A 7 -4.09 12.98 9.82
C ILE A 7 -2.66 13.37 9.44
N ASN A 8 -1.95 12.51 8.69
CA ASN A 8 -0.57 12.77 8.27
C ASN A 8 -0.45 14.04 7.43
N VAL A 9 -1.34 14.24 6.45
CA VAL A 9 -1.34 15.45 5.60
C VAL A 9 -1.60 16.70 6.43
N LEU A 10 -2.61 16.66 7.31
CA LEU A 10 -2.99 17.78 8.17
C LEU A 10 -1.86 18.15 9.15
N ALA A 11 -1.16 17.15 9.69
CA ALA A 11 -0.04 17.33 10.62
C ALA A 11 1.19 18.00 10.01
N LYS A 12 1.30 18.09 8.67
CA LYS A 12 2.41 18.79 8.00
C LYS A 12 2.36 20.31 8.19
N GLY A 13 1.23 20.86 8.62
CA GLY A 13 1.12 22.28 8.98
C GLY A 13 0.78 23.23 7.82
N TYR A 14 0.55 22.71 6.61
CA TYR A 14 0.23 23.53 5.43
C TYR A 14 -1.27 23.67 5.14
N SER A 15 -2.12 22.94 5.88
CA SER A 15 -3.57 22.87 5.62
C SER A 15 -4.41 23.93 6.32
N GLY A 16 -3.83 24.71 7.24
CA GLY A 16 -4.58 25.70 8.02
C GLY A 16 -5.70 25.10 8.89
N ILE A 17 -5.57 23.83 9.30
CA ILE A 17 -6.47 23.19 10.25
C ILE A 17 -6.11 23.60 11.69
N SER A 18 -7.10 23.69 12.57
CA SER A 18 -6.84 23.92 13.99
C SER A 18 -6.20 22.70 14.65
N MET A 19 -5.39 22.97 15.69
CA MET A 19 -4.80 21.93 16.52
C MET A 19 -5.86 21.12 17.28
N GLU A 20 -7.01 21.74 17.60
CA GLU A 20 -8.13 21.07 18.25
C GLU A 20 -8.74 19.99 17.33
N THR A 21 -9.10 20.36 16.10
CA THR A 21 -9.66 19.42 15.12
C THR A 21 -8.68 18.29 14.80
N LEU A 22 -7.38 18.59 14.64
CA LEU A 22 -6.36 17.56 14.42
C LEU A 22 -6.28 16.57 15.59
N LYS A 23 -6.31 17.05 16.83
CA LYS A 23 -6.30 16.20 18.03
C LYS A 23 -7.55 15.34 18.14
N GLN A 24 -8.73 15.86 17.75
CA GLN A 24 -9.97 15.08 17.73
C GLN A 24 -9.90 13.93 16.71
N TYR A 25 -9.34 14.16 15.52
CA TYR A 25 -9.09 13.11 14.53
C TYR A 25 -8.14 12.03 15.06
N ILE A 26 -7.04 12.43 15.70
CA ILE A 26 -6.08 11.51 16.33
C ILE A 26 -6.76 10.70 17.44
N ALA A 27 -7.60 11.33 18.26
CA ALA A 27 -8.33 10.66 19.33
C ALA A 27 -9.32 9.61 18.77
N ALA A 28 -10.07 9.95 17.72
CA ALA A 28 -10.95 8.99 17.05
C ALA A 28 -10.19 7.83 16.41
N PHE A 29 -9.05 8.11 15.76
CA PHE A 29 -8.18 7.08 15.21
C PHE A 29 -7.70 6.11 16.30
N ASN A 30 -7.19 6.63 17.42
CA ASN A 30 -6.70 5.82 18.54
C ASN A 30 -7.82 5.03 19.24
N ALA A 31 -9.06 5.52 19.21
CA ALA A 31 -10.23 4.82 19.74
C ALA A 31 -10.80 3.76 18.78
N ASN A 32 -10.21 3.58 17.59
CA ASN A 32 -10.74 2.77 16.50
C ASN A 32 -12.16 3.19 16.07
N CYS A 33 -12.47 4.49 16.15
CA CYS A 33 -13.71 5.04 15.65
C CYS A 33 -13.55 5.42 14.17
N LEU A 34 -14.31 4.78 13.28
CA LEU A 34 -14.13 4.89 11.84
C LEU A 34 -15.42 5.37 11.16
N PRO A 35 -15.44 6.56 10.55
CA PRO A 35 -16.56 7.00 9.72
C PRO A 35 -16.85 6.01 8.60
N TRP A 36 -18.13 5.85 8.26
CA TRP A 36 -18.55 5.11 7.08
C TRP A 36 -18.21 5.92 5.83
N VAL A 37 -17.50 5.30 4.87
CA VAL A 37 -17.08 5.93 3.62
C VAL A 37 -17.55 5.09 2.44
N PRO A 38 -18.32 5.65 1.49
CA PRO A 38 -18.71 4.93 0.27
C PRO A 38 -17.50 4.61 -0.61
N GLU A 39 -17.57 3.46 -1.29
CA GLU A 39 -16.51 2.99 -2.19
C GLU A 39 -16.43 3.80 -3.50
N LYS A 40 -17.55 4.40 -3.95
CA LYS A 40 -17.65 5.12 -5.22
C LYS A 40 -17.96 6.60 -5.00
N GLY A 41 -17.44 7.44 -5.90
CA GLY A 41 -17.73 8.89 -5.92
C GLY A 41 -16.49 9.76 -6.08
N THR A 42 -15.29 9.22 -5.89
CA THR A 42 -14.06 9.93 -6.26
C THR A 42 -13.79 9.85 -7.76
N VAL A 43 -13.23 10.93 -8.32
CA VAL A 43 -12.63 10.97 -9.67
C VAL A 43 -11.10 10.89 -9.63
N GLY A 44 -10.50 10.85 -8.43
CA GLY A 44 -9.06 10.62 -8.24
C GLY A 44 -8.11 11.68 -8.81
N ALA A 45 -8.59 12.90 -9.07
CA ALA A 45 -7.80 13.97 -9.67
C ALA A 45 -7.02 14.78 -8.61
N SER A 46 -7.65 15.78 -8.01
CA SER A 46 -7.05 16.65 -6.98
C SER A 46 -7.74 16.55 -5.62
N GLY A 47 -8.86 15.83 -5.55
CA GLY A 47 -9.63 15.67 -4.32
C GLY A 47 -10.52 14.43 -4.38
N ASP A 48 -10.28 13.53 -3.43
CA ASP A 48 -11.17 12.46 -3.03
C ASP A 48 -12.36 13.03 -2.25
N LEU A 49 -13.03 14.04 -2.84
CA LEU A 49 -13.97 14.94 -2.17
C LEU A 49 -15.12 14.16 -1.53
N ALA A 50 -15.83 13.34 -2.31
CA ALA A 50 -16.96 12.56 -1.81
C ALA A 50 -16.58 11.63 -0.64
N PRO A 51 -15.57 10.74 -0.75
CA PRO A 51 -15.20 9.85 0.34
C PRO A 51 -14.60 10.59 1.55
N LEU A 52 -13.79 11.63 1.34
CA LEU A 52 -13.26 12.42 2.45
C LEU A 52 -14.33 13.30 3.11
N SER A 53 -15.38 13.71 2.38
CA SER A 53 -16.56 14.35 2.97
C SER A 53 -17.29 13.41 3.90
N HIS A 54 -17.43 12.13 3.55
CA HIS A 54 -17.99 11.11 4.45
C HIS A 54 -17.09 10.83 5.67
N LEU A 55 -15.76 10.92 5.49
CA LEU A 55 -14.82 10.88 6.61
C LEU A 55 -15.05 12.05 7.58
N ALA A 56 -15.20 13.27 7.06
CA ALA A 56 -15.49 14.47 7.86
C ALA A 56 -16.89 14.42 8.50
N LEU A 57 -17.90 13.94 7.77
CA LEU A 57 -19.28 13.80 8.24
C LEU A 57 -19.37 12.96 9.52
N GLY A 58 -18.68 11.80 9.56
CA GLY A 58 -18.63 10.98 10.77
C GLY A 58 -17.96 11.68 11.94
N MET A 59 -16.93 12.49 11.69
CA MET A 59 -16.25 13.28 12.72
C MET A 59 -17.09 14.46 13.23
N MET A 60 -18.03 14.95 12.42
CA MET A 60 -19.07 15.92 12.82
C MET A 60 -20.22 15.27 13.60
N GLY A 61 -20.16 13.95 13.84
CA GLY A 61 -21.23 13.20 14.50
C GLY A 61 -22.42 12.91 13.59
N GLU A 62 -22.26 13.08 12.28
CA GLU A 62 -23.29 12.83 11.29
C GLU A 62 -23.04 11.54 10.50
N GLY A 63 -24.10 10.96 9.96
CA GLY A 63 -24.02 9.68 9.24
C GLY A 63 -23.67 8.51 10.15
N LYS A 64 -23.01 7.49 9.58
CA LYS A 64 -22.65 6.25 10.28
C LYS A 64 -21.17 6.22 10.64
N MET A 65 -20.87 5.60 11.78
CA MET A 65 -19.51 5.35 12.24
C MET A 65 -19.46 3.95 12.84
N TRP A 66 -18.28 3.33 12.78
CA TRP A 66 -17.99 2.07 13.43
C TRP A 66 -17.12 2.30 14.66
N SER A 67 -17.32 1.52 15.73
CA SER A 67 -16.32 1.35 16.80
C SER A 67 -16.33 -0.07 17.34
N PRO A 68 -15.29 -0.51 18.06
CA PRO A 68 -15.27 -1.83 18.71
C PRO A 68 -16.40 -2.04 19.72
N LYS A 69 -16.94 -0.96 20.31
CA LYS A 69 -18.01 -1.04 21.32
C LYS A 69 -19.40 -1.12 20.71
N SER A 70 -19.64 -0.38 19.63
CA SER A 70 -20.97 -0.19 19.05
C SER A 70 -21.22 -1.01 17.79
N GLY A 71 -20.17 -1.50 17.13
CA GLY A 71 -20.26 -1.84 15.71
C GLY A 71 -20.65 -0.60 14.91
N TRP A 72 -21.40 -0.80 13.81
CA TRP A 72 -21.96 0.30 13.01
C TRP A 72 -23.17 0.94 13.71
N ALA A 73 -23.08 2.24 13.98
CA ALA A 73 -24.15 3.03 14.58
C ALA A 73 -24.09 4.49 14.10
N ASP A 74 -25.01 5.33 14.57
CA ASP A 74 -24.99 6.77 14.31
C ASP A 74 -23.70 7.39 14.87
N ALA A 75 -23.04 8.21 14.06
CA ALA A 75 -21.72 8.74 14.40
C ALA A 75 -21.69 9.51 15.72
N LYS A 76 -22.75 10.31 16.00
CA LYS A 76 -22.93 10.98 17.29
C LYS A 76 -22.85 10.03 18.48
N TYR A 77 -23.60 8.92 18.43
CA TYR A 77 -23.61 7.92 19.48
C TYR A 77 -22.23 7.23 19.63
N VAL A 78 -21.59 6.93 18.50
CA VAL A 78 -20.25 6.31 18.49
C VAL A 78 -19.21 7.22 19.14
N LEU A 79 -19.24 8.52 18.83
CA LEU A 79 -18.34 9.50 19.44
C LEU A 79 -18.61 9.61 20.95
N GLU A 80 -19.88 9.81 21.36
CA GLU A 80 -20.27 9.95 22.77
C GLU A 80 -19.90 8.72 23.61
N SER A 81 -20.20 7.50 23.13
CA SER A 81 -19.88 6.25 23.82
C SER A 81 -18.36 5.97 23.94
N ASN A 82 -17.55 6.66 23.14
CA ASN A 82 -16.10 6.63 23.20
C ASN A 82 -15.48 7.88 23.86
N LYS A 83 -16.30 8.73 24.50
CA LYS A 83 -15.87 9.97 25.16
C LYS A 83 -15.18 10.95 24.20
N LEU A 84 -15.59 10.94 22.95
CA LEU A 84 -15.15 11.85 21.89
C LEU A 84 -16.23 12.90 21.65
N THR A 85 -15.81 14.09 21.24
CA THR A 85 -16.71 15.18 20.88
C THR A 85 -16.72 15.37 19.36
N PRO A 86 -17.91 15.62 18.76
CA PRO A 86 -18.00 16.04 17.36
C PRO A 86 -17.16 17.28 17.08
N ILE A 87 -16.52 17.33 15.92
CA ILE A 87 -15.77 18.50 15.47
C ILE A 87 -16.72 19.65 15.12
N LYS A 88 -16.25 20.89 15.27
CA LYS A 88 -16.93 22.09 14.77
C LYS A 88 -15.98 22.81 13.82
N LEU A 89 -16.37 22.90 12.56
CA LEU A 89 -15.50 23.42 11.52
C LEU A 89 -15.32 24.94 11.64
N GLY A 90 -14.07 25.36 11.75
CA GLY A 90 -13.66 26.75 11.56
C GLY A 90 -13.47 27.12 10.08
N PRO A 91 -12.99 28.36 9.81
CA PRO A 91 -12.60 28.77 8.47
C PRO A 91 -11.58 27.81 7.85
N LYS A 92 -11.71 27.50 6.55
CA LYS A 92 -10.88 26.56 5.78
C LYS A 92 -10.95 25.08 6.21
N GLU A 93 -11.32 24.75 7.45
CA GLU A 93 -11.26 23.37 7.93
C GLU A 93 -12.13 22.41 7.11
N GLY A 94 -13.30 22.84 6.65
CA GLY A 94 -14.15 22.02 5.78
C GLY A 94 -13.43 21.58 4.50
N ILE A 95 -12.80 22.51 3.78
CA ILE A 95 -12.06 22.16 2.56
C ILE A 95 -10.78 21.38 2.90
N ALA A 96 -10.07 21.77 3.96
CA ALA A 96 -8.85 21.10 4.41
C ALA A 96 -9.07 19.63 4.80
N LEU A 97 -10.26 19.25 5.26
CA LEU A 97 -10.59 17.87 5.59
C LEU A 97 -10.92 17.01 4.37
N ILE A 98 -11.45 17.62 3.30
CA ILE A 98 -11.96 16.90 2.13
C ILE A 98 -11.07 16.96 0.90
N ASN A 99 -10.09 17.86 0.89
CA ASN A 99 -9.25 18.13 -0.27
C ASN A 99 -7.91 17.40 -0.18
N GLY A 100 -7.72 16.40 -1.04
CA GLY A 100 -6.52 15.56 -1.11
C GLY A 100 -6.81 14.19 -1.72
N THR A 101 -5.76 13.37 -1.87
CA THR A 101 -5.76 12.10 -2.62
C THR A 101 -5.75 10.87 -1.71
N GLN A 102 -6.13 11.02 -0.44
CA GLN A 102 -5.88 9.99 0.58
C GLN A 102 -6.66 8.67 0.37
N LEU A 103 -7.81 8.67 -0.31
CA LEU A 103 -8.50 7.40 -0.61
C LEU A 103 -7.72 6.62 -1.65
N ILE A 104 -7.40 7.23 -2.79
CA ILE A 104 -6.64 6.55 -3.85
C ILE A 104 -5.25 6.15 -3.37
N THR A 105 -4.59 6.99 -2.57
CA THR A 105 -3.29 6.66 -1.96
C THR A 105 -3.43 5.52 -0.95
N ALA A 106 -4.46 5.51 -0.10
CA ALA A 106 -4.68 4.42 0.85
C ALA A 106 -4.91 3.08 0.16
N LEU A 107 -5.72 3.06 -0.89
CA LEU A 107 -5.97 1.85 -1.70
C LEU A 107 -4.70 1.43 -2.44
N GLY A 108 -3.95 2.38 -3.00
CA GLY A 108 -2.67 2.11 -3.67
C GLY A 108 -1.63 1.49 -2.74
N VAL A 109 -1.50 2.00 -1.51
CA VAL A 109 -0.57 1.46 -0.50
C VAL A 109 -0.97 0.05 -0.08
N GLU A 110 -2.26 -0.20 0.16
CA GLU A 110 -2.76 -1.55 0.46
C GLU A 110 -2.47 -2.52 -0.71
N ALA A 111 -2.74 -2.10 -1.94
CA ALA A 111 -2.45 -2.89 -3.13
C ALA A 111 -0.94 -3.17 -3.29
N LEU A 112 -0.10 -2.17 -3.01
CA LEU A 112 1.36 -2.31 -3.07
C LEU A 112 1.88 -3.34 -2.06
N GLU A 113 1.48 -3.24 -0.80
CA GLU A 113 1.91 -4.19 0.25
C GLU A 113 1.49 -5.62 -0.09
N ARG A 114 0.26 -5.79 -0.60
CA ARG A 114 -0.24 -7.09 -1.06
C ARG A 114 0.53 -7.60 -2.29
N ALA A 115 0.80 -6.73 -3.26
CA ALA A 115 1.55 -7.09 -4.47
C ALA A 115 2.97 -7.55 -4.13
N GLU A 116 3.63 -6.89 -3.18
CA GLU A 116 4.95 -7.31 -2.71
C GLU A 116 4.95 -8.67 -2.02
N ALA A 117 3.97 -8.91 -1.15
CA ALA A 117 3.82 -10.20 -0.48
C ALA A 117 3.60 -11.32 -1.51
N ILE A 118 2.69 -11.11 -2.47
CA ILE A 118 2.38 -12.08 -3.52
C ILE A 118 3.58 -12.30 -4.45
N ALA A 119 4.31 -11.25 -4.84
CA ALA A 119 5.49 -11.38 -5.70
C ALA A 119 6.58 -12.24 -5.04
N ARG A 120 6.81 -12.09 -3.73
CA ARG A 120 7.74 -12.94 -2.98
C ARG A 120 7.26 -14.39 -2.89
N GLN A 121 5.96 -14.59 -2.65
CA GLN A 121 5.37 -15.93 -2.60
C GLN A 121 5.41 -16.62 -3.96
N ALA A 122 5.22 -15.88 -5.05
CA ALA A 122 5.29 -16.42 -6.40
C ALA A 122 6.66 -17.02 -6.73
N ASP A 123 7.76 -16.40 -6.27
CA ASP A 123 9.12 -16.97 -6.43
C ASP A 123 9.25 -18.31 -5.69
N ILE A 124 8.65 -18.43 -4.50
CA ILE A 124 8.64 -19.69 -3.73
C ILE A 124 7.82 -20.75 -4.46
N VAL A 125 6.60 -20.43 -4.88
CA VAL A 125 5.73 -21.35 -5.63
C VAL A 125 6.39 -21.79 -6.93
N ALA A 126 7.08 -20.89 -7.64
CA ALA A 126 7.84 -21.21 -8.84
C ALA A 126 9.00 -22.18 -8.56
N ALA A 127 9.74 -21.99 -7.47
CA ALA A 127 10.78 -22.92 -7.06
C ALA A 127 10.21 -24.32 -6.75
N PHE A 128 9.14 -24.41 -5.96
CA PHE A 128 8.46 -25.69 -5.69
C PHE A 128 7.95 -26.37 -6.96
N THR A 129 7.36 -25.59 -7.87
CA THR A 129 6.82 -26.11 -9.13
C THR A 129 7.95 -26.64 -10.01
N LEU A 130 9.07 -25.92 -10.11
CA LEU A 130 10.24 -26.39 -10.84
C LEU A 130 10.79 -27.69 -10.24
N ASP A 131 10.91 -27.77 -8.92
CA ASP A 131 11.47 -28.92 -8.23
C ASP A 131 10.64 -30.19 -8.49
N VAL A 132 9.32 -30.14 -8.25
CA VAL A 132 8.41 -31.28 -8.45
C VAL A 132 8.34 -31.70 -9.93
N LEU A 133 8.43 -30.75 -10.86
CA LEU A 133 8.44 -31.04 -12.30
C LEU A 133 9.81 -31.47 -12.83
N LYS A 134 10.81 -31.60 -11.94
CA LYS A 134 12.18 -31.95 -12.30
C LYS A 134 12.71 -30.98 -13.37
N GLY A 135 12.59 -29.68 -13.13
CA GLY A 135 13.11 -28.64 -14.02
C GLY A 135 14.61 -28.42 -13.83
N THR A 136 15.28 -27.93 -14.88
CA THR A 136 16.69 -27.60 -14.85
C THR A 136 16.94 -26.22 -14.25
N THR A 137 17.82 -26.14 -13.26
CA THR A 137 18.20 -24.89 -12.61
C THR A 137 19.26 -24.10 -13.37
N ARG A 138 19.85 -24.67 -14.43
CA ARG A 138 20.89 -24.05 -15.26
C ARG A 138 20.44 -22.73 -15.87
N ALA A 139 19.15 -22.60 -16.16
CA ALA A 139 18.56 -21.37 -16.68
C ALA A 139 18.66 -20.18 -15.71
N PHE A 140 18.90 -20.45 -14.43
CA PHE A 140 19.00 -19.45 -13.38
C PHE A 140 20.42 -19.07 -13.03
N ASP A 141 21.43 -19.52 -13.79
CA ASP A 141 22.84 -19.19 -13.55
C ASP A 141 23.06 -17.66 -13.52
N SER A 142 23.88 -17.17 -12.60
CA SER A 142 24.15 -15.73 -12.47
C SER A 142 24.70 -15.11 -13.75
N CYS A 143 25.58 -15.82 -14.47
CA CYS A 143 26.18 -15.32 -15.70
C CYS A 143 25.13 -15.00 -16.76
N ILE A 144 24.06 -15.80 -16.85
CA ILE A 144 22.93 -15.57 -17.79
C ILE A 144 22.19 -14.28 -17.43
N HIS A 145 22.03 -13.98 -16.15
CA HIS A 145 21.32 -12.78 -15.71
C HIS A 145 22.22 -11.54 -15.63
N ASP A 146 23.53 -11.72 -15.61
CA ASP A 146 24.51 -10.63 -15.66
C ASP A 146 24.63 -10.02 -17.06
N VAL A 147 24.48 -10.82 -18.14
CA VAL A 147 24.48 -10.29 -19.52
C VAL A 147 23.22 -9.46 -19.86
N ARG A 148 22.16 -9.55 -19.04
CA ARG A 148 20.95 -8.74 -19.15
C ARG A 148 20.54 -8.21 -17.77
N PRO A 149 21.21 -7.16 -17.26
CA PRO A 149 21.25 -6.84 -15.84
C PRO A 149 20.02 -6.05 -15.32
N HIS A 150 18.80 -6.48 -15.66
CA HIS A 150 17.60 -5.96 -15.00
C HIS A 150 17.61 -6.35 -13.51
N LYS A 151 17.38 -5.36 -12.64
CA LYS A 151 17.50 -5.53 -11.18
C LYS A 151 16.59 -6.62 -10.65
N GLY A 152 15.30 -6.56 -11.00
CA GLY A 152 14.31 -7.56 -10.60
C GLY A 152 14.63 -8.95 -11.13
N GLN A 153 15.09 -9.05 -12.38
CA GLN A 153 15.48 -10.34 -12.97
C GLN A 153 16.62 -11.01 -12.20
N LYS A 154 17.71 -10.26 -11.91
CA LYS A 154 18.83 -10.77 -11.12
C LYS A 154 18.39 -11.18 -9.71
N MET A 155 17.50 -10.40 -9.10
CA MET A 155 16.95 -10.69 -7.78
C MET A 155 16.18 -12.00 -7.76
N VAL A 156 15.25 -12.22 -8.69
CA VAL A 156 14.44 -13.44 -8.75
C VAL A 156 15.32 -14.65 -9.05
N ALA A 157 16.24 -14.55 -10.02
CA ALA A 157 17.16 -15.64 -10.33
C ALA A 157 17.98 -16.06 -9.10
N ARG A 158 18.48 -15.09 -8.34
CA ARG A 158 19.19 -15.35 -7.08
C ARG A 158 18.29 -16.06 -6.07
N ARG A 159 17.04 -15.60 -5.88
CA ARG A 159 16.08 -16.24 -4.97
C ARG A 159 15.79 -17.68 -5.36
N LEU A 160 15.52 -17.94 -6.64
CA LEU A 160 15.27 -19.29 -7.13
C LEU A 160 16.48 -20.19 -6.89
N ARG A 161 17.71 -19.74 -7.22
CA ARG A 161 18.93 -20.49 -6.90
C ARG A 161 19.05 -20.77 -5.39
N SER A 162 18.81 -19.78 -4.54
CA SER A 162 18.88 -19.95 -3.09
C SER A 162 17.87 -20.95 -2.53
N LEU A 163 16.68 -21.03 -3.13
CA LEU A 163 15.65 -22.00 -2.73
C LEU A 163 15.95 -23.41 -3.24
N LEU A 164 16.38 -23.53 -4.50
CA LEU A 164 16.57 -24.82 -5.20
C LEU A 164 17.93 -25.48 -4.89
N HIS A 165 18.91 -24.71 -4.44
CA HIS A 165 20.26 -25.18 -4.10
C HIS A 165 20.58 -24.91 -2.62
N SER A 166 19.57 -24.98 -1.76
CA SER A 166 19.77 -24.84 -0.33
C SER A 166 20.61 -26.01 0.21
N ASP A 167 21.76 -25.71 0.81
CA ASP A 167 22.60 -26.73 1.45
C ASP A 167 21.98 -27.28 2.74
N THR A 168 21.12 -26.51 3.41
CA THR A 168 20.47 -26.91 4.66
C THR A 168 19.22 -27.75 4.43
N ASN A 169 18.49 -27.48 3.34
CA ASN A 169 17.26 -28.17 2.97
C ASN A 169 17.36 -28.62 1.51
N ARG A 170 18.24 -29.58 1.23
CA ARG A 170 18.45 -30.10 -0.13
C ARG A 170 17.24 -30.89 -0.59
N SER A 171 16.85 -30.71 -1.85
CA SER A 171 15.79 -31.51 -2.48
C SER A 171 16.36 -32.78 -3.10
N GLU A 172 15.87 -33.93 -2.64
CA GLU A 172 16.18 -35.24 -3.24
C GLU A 172 15.63 -35.34 -4.68
N ILE A 173 14.56 -34.60 -5.01
CA ILE A 173 13.99 -34.57 -6.36
C ILE A 173 14.96 -33.86 -7.30
N ALA A 174 15.42 -32.66 -6.94
CA ALA A 174 16.42 -31.91 -7.71
C ALA A 174 17.70 -32.73 -7.92
N GLU A 175 18.21 -33.40 -6.88
CA GLU A 175 19.41 -34.25 -6.99
C GLU A 175 19.18 -35.45 -7.93
N SER A 176 18.00 -36.09 -7.87
CA SER A 176 17.65 -37.20 -8.78
C SER A 176 17.65 -36.80 -10.26
N HIS A 177 17.53 -35.50 -10.56
CA HIS A 177 17.44 -34.96 -11.91
C HIS A 177 18.62 -34.06 -12.30
N ARG A 178 19.67 -34.01 -11.47
CA ARG A 178 20.82 -33.11 -11.67
C ARG A 178 21.51 -33.30 -13.02
N PHE A 179 21.56 -34.54 -13.51
CA PHE A 179 22.23 -34.94 -14.75
C PHE A 179 21.24 -35.42 -15.82
N CYS A 180 20.09 -34.76 -15.96
CA CYS A 180 19.13 -35.13 -17.00
C CYS A 180 19.56 -34.69 -18.41
N ASP A 181 19.04 -35.37 -19.42
CA ASP A 181 19.27 -35.03 -20.83
C ASP A 181 18.45 -33.82 -21.32
N ARG A 182 17.58 -33.25 -20.47
CA ARG A 182 16.74 -32.11 -20.85
C ARG A 182 17.58 -30.85 -20.97
N VAL A 183 17.71 -30.36 -22.21
CA VAL A 183 18.49 -29.15 -22.52
C VAL A 183 17.81 -27.88 -22.02
N GLN A 184 16.48 -27.79 -22.13
CA GLN A 184 15.69 -26.62 -21.70
C GLN A 184 14.30 -27.04 -21.22
N ASP A 185 13.79 -26.33 -20.22
CA ASP A 185 12.37 -26.36 -19.86
C ASP A 185 11.53 -25.40 -20.69
N ALA A 186 10.21 -25.59 -20.62
CA ALA A 186 9.21 -24.67 -21.13
C ALA A 186 9.37 -23.27 -20.50
N TYR A 187 8.89 -22.25 -21.22
CA TYR A 187 9.08 -20.84 -20.82
C TYR A 187 8.43 -20.52 -19.47
N THR A 188 7.33 -21.18 -19.14
CA THR A 188 6.64 -21.02 -17.86
C THR A 188 7.50 -21.35 -16.65
N LEU A 189 8.55 -22.16 -16.83
CA LEU A 189 9.55 -22.48 -15.81
C LEU A 189 10.85 -21.69 -16.04
N ARG A 190 11.36 -21.77 -17.26
CA ARG A 190 12.67 -21.22 -17.63
C ARG A 190 12.73 -19.70 -17.56
N CYS A 191 11.63 -19.02 -17.90
CA CYS A 191 11.59 -17.57 -17.99
C CYS A 191 11.06 -16.90 -16.71
N CYS A 192 10.91 -17.64 -15.59
CA CYS A 192 10.44 -17.09 -14.32
C CYS A 192 11.23 -15.83 -13.88
N PRO A 193 12.58 -15.79 -13.90
CA PRO A 193 13.32 -14.58 -13.55
C PRO A 193 12.97 -13.37 -14.39
N GLN A 194 12.77 -13.54 -15.70
CA GLN A 194 12.47 -12.46 -16.63
C GLN A 194 11.07 -11.90 -16.37
N VAL A 195 10.09 -12.77 -16.14
CA VAL A 195 8.68 -12.40 -15.94
C VAL A 195 8.45 -11.86 -14.53
N HIS A 196 8.87 -12.57 -13.49
CA HIS A 196 8.74 -12.08 -12.11
C HIS A 196 9.64 -10.87 -11.87
N GLY A 197 10.78 -10.78 -12.58
CA GLY A 197 11.70 -9.66 -12.47
C GLY A 197 11.06 -8.33 -12.82
N ILE A 198 10.37 -8.24 -13.97
CA ILE A 198 9.69 -7.00 -14.36
C ILE A 198 8.54 -6.64 -13.40
N VAL A 199 7.85 -7.64 -12.83
CA VAL A 199 6.84 -7.41 -11.78
C VAL A 199 7.48 -6.76 -10.55
N ASN A 200 8.60 -7.31 -10.07
CA ASN A 200 9.30 -6.75 -8.91
C ASN A 200 9.85 -5.33 -9.18
N ASP A 201 10.38 -5.07 -10.38
CA ASP A 201 10.84 -3.74 -10.78
C ASP A 201 9.66 -2.74 -10.82
N THR A 202 8.50 -3.17 -11.32
CA THR A 202 7.27 -2.35 -11.36
C THR A 202 6.75 -2.04 -9.97
N VAL A 203 6.71 -3.04 -9.10
CA VAL A 203 6.30 -2.88 -7.69
C VAL A 203 7.22 -1.90 -6.97
N ALA A 204 8.54 -1.99 -7.18
CA ALA A 204 9.50 -1.03 -6.64
C ALA A 204 9.28 0.39 -7.16
N PHE A 205 8.99 0.55 -8.45
CA PHE A 205 8.64 1.86 -9.02
C PHE A 205 7.36 2.43 -8.38
N VAL A 206 6.29 1.66 -8.27
CA VAL A 206 5.04 2.09 -7.62
C VAL A 206 5.30 2.49 -6.16
N ARG A 207 6.14 1.74 -5.43
CA ARG A 207 6.55 2.11 -4.07
C ARG A 207 7.17 3.50 -4.02
N THR A 208 8.02 3.88 -4.98
CA THR A 208 8.61 5.22 -4.99
C THR A 208 7.56 6.32 -5.13
N ILE A 209 6.57 6.14 -6.01
CA ILE A 209 5.51 7.12 -6.24
C ILE A 209 4.62 7.26 -5.00
N LEU A 210 4.13 6.14 -4.46
CA LEU A 210 3.24 6.15 -3.29
C LEU A 210 3.96 6.62 -2.03
N SER A 211 5.26 6.34 -1.87
CA SER A 211 6.03 6.83 -0.71
C SER A 211 6.13 8.35 -0.71
N VAL A 212 6.24 8.98 -1.88
CA VAL A 212 6.17 10.44 -2.00
C VAL A 212 4.77 10.91 -1.64
N GLU A 213 3.74 10.35 -2.27
CA GLU A 213 2.36 10.81 -2.11
C GLU A 213 1.84 10.71 -0.67
N VAL A 214 2.14 9.60 0.03
CA VAL A 214 1.81 9.42 1.46
C VAL A 214 2.40 10.56 2.32
N ASN A 215 3.52 11.13 1.89
CA ASN A 215 4.27 12.18 2.58
C ASN A 215 4.11 13.56 1.94
N SER A 216 3.19 13.75 1.00
CA SER A 216 2.89 15.04 0.38
C SER A 216 1.90 15.85 1.22
N ALA A 217 1.96 17.18 1.13
CA ALA A 217 0.93 18.07 1.64
C ALA A 217 -0.13 18.30 0.55
N THR A 218 -0.99 17.31 0.33
CA THR A 218 -2.06 17.40 -0.69
C THR A 218 -3.27 18.14 -0.11
N ASP A 219 -3.34 19.44 -0.36
CA ASP A 219 -4.45 20.31 0.02
C ASP A 219 -4.41 21.57 -0.87
N ASN A 220 -5.48 22.35 -0.90
CA ASN A 220 -5.55 23.62 -1.59
C ASN A 220 -6.60 24.54 -0.90
N PRO A 221 -6.28 25.81 -0.61
CA PRO A 221 -4.97 26.45 -0.72
C PRO A 221 -3.97 25.96 0.33
N VAL A 222 -2.69 26.14 0.02
CA VAL A 222 -1.57 25.74 0.88
C VAL A 222 -1.07 26.97 1.63
N SER A 223 -0.89 26.86 2.94
CA SER A 223 -0.41 27.94 3.82
C SER A 223 1.07 27.77 4.15
N PHE A 224 1.88 28.75 3.81
CA PHE A 224 3.31 28.82 4.10
C PHE A 224 3.60 29.85 5.20
N LEU A 225 4.69 29.64 5.94
CA LEU A 225 5.18 30.60 6.92
C LEU A 225 6.40 31.36 6.39
N PRO A 226 6.48 32.70 6.56
CA PRO A 226 5.46 33.57 7.16
C PRO A 226 4.26 33.86 6.21
N ALA A 227 3.06 33.51 6.69
CA ALA A 227 1.70 33.77 6.18
C ALA A 227 1.51 34.07 4.67
N GLU A 228 2.00 33.19 3.80
CA GLU A 228 1.69 33.22 2.37
C GLU A 228 0.68 32.11 2.04
N ILE A 229 -0.42 32.45 1.37
CA ILE A 229 -1.45 31.50 0.94
C ILE A 229 -1.33 31.36 -0.58
N LEU A 230 -0.99 30.15 -1.04
CA LEU A 230 -0.86 29.82 -2.47
C LEU A 230 -2.00 28.90 -2.92
N PHE A 231 -2.47 29.12 -4.15
CA PHE A 231 -3.57 28.41 -4.80
C PHE A 231 -3.07 27.48 -5.91
#